data_AF-A0A7Y2CFJ9-F1
#
_entry.id   AF-A0A7Y2CFJ9-F1
#
_cell.length_a   1.000
_cell.length_b   1.000
_cell.length_c   1.000
_cell.angle_alpha   90.00
_cell.angle_beta   90.00
_cell.angle_gamma   90.00
#
_symmetry.space_group_name_H-M   'P 1'
#
loop_
_entity.id
_entity.type
_entity.pdbx_description
1 polymer ?
#
loop_
_entity_poly.entity_id
_entity_poly.type
_entity_poly.pdbx_seq_one_letter_code
_entity_poly.pdbx_strand_id
1 'polypeptide(L)'
;MSNIANDASDWQPRRSSPAAAFLSGIFAGAGASQLSTWVGIVSAIIGGFLALETYRKDVAKSVDQSVEQTFEMVDKFKGPTLSAAHARTLSYVEAKRFCDARMISRDLTDLDIITVIDFFDLAYACVDAGLCDRETAFQFFAPYANFHWPILNSIVDEYKAAPQSLRTDANFGVGLRGFAAAPVEAAACDGNF
;
A
#
# COMPACT_ATOMS: atom_id res chain seq x y z
N MET A 1 55.37 -49.51 32.20
CA MET A 1 55.99 -48.38 32.91
C MET A 1 55.74 -47.13 32.08
N SER A 2 55.25 -46.08 32.76
CA SER A 2 55.22 -44.67 32.35
C SER A 2 54.01 -44.17 31.54
N ASN A 3 53.16 -43.45 32.29
CA ASN A 3 52.04 -42.60 31.92
C ASN A 3 52.48 -41.27 31.29
N ILE A 4 51.68 -40.74 30.35
CA ILE A 4 51.49 -39.31 30.04
C ILE A 4 50.05 -39.22 29.46
N ALA A 5 48.98 -38.90 30.19
CA ALA A 5 48.58 -37.68 30.91
C ALA A 5 48.34 -36.45 30.00
N ASN A 6 47.05 -36.23 29.71
CA ASN A 6 46.29 -34.97 29.56
C ASN A 6 47.01 -33.71 29.05
N ASP A 7 46.52 -33.14 27.94
CA ASP A 7 46.24 -31.71 27.92
C ASP A 7 45.00 -31.40 27.05
N ALA A 8 43.93 -31.04 27.74
CA ALA A 8 42.64 -30.68 27.19
C ALA A 8 42.22 -29.38 27.87
N SER A 9 42.78 -28.27 27.40
CA SER A 9 42.24 -26.93 27.64
C SER A 9 42.90 -25.97 26.68
N ASP A 10 42.08 -25.32 25.87
CA ASP A 10 42.14 -23.87 25.57
C ASP A 10 41.73 -23.61 24.11
N TRP A 11 40.41 -23.64 23.87
CA TRP A 11 39.83 -23.01 22.69
C TRP A 11 38.62 -22.19 23.14
N GLN A 12 38.89 -20.97 23.60
CA GLN A 12 37.87 -19.94 23.80
C GLN A 12 37.62 -19.21 22.47
N PRO A 13 36.39 -19.20 21.92
CA PRO A 13 36.04 -18.25 20.87
C PRO A 13 35.98 -16.85 21.49
N ARG A 14 36.92 -15.99 21.06
CA ARG A 14 36.98 -14.57 21.39
C ARG A 14 35.66 -13.89 21.01
N ARG A 15 34.88 -13.48 22.02
CA ARG A 15 33.84 -12.46 21.88
C ARG A 15 34.53 -11.10 21.81
N SER A 16 34.49 -10.47 20.64
CA SER A 16 34.62 -9.01 20.54
C SER A 16 34.12 -8.53 19.18
N SER A 17 32.91 -8.01 19.15
CA SER A 17 32.51 -7.00 18.16
C SER A 17 31.47 -6.09 18.81
N PRO A 18 31.81 -4.82 19.10
CA PRO A 18 30.87 -3.79 19.47
C PRO A 18 30.36 -3.13 18.19
N ALA A 19 29.12 -3.42 17.79
CA ALA A 19 28.49 -2.70 16.68
C ALA A 19 26.96 -2.78 16.78
N ALA A 20 26.39 -1.90 17.62
CA ALA A 20 25.01 -1.43 17.47
C ALA A 20 24.81 -0.14 18.27
N ALA A 21 25.67 0.85 18.02
CA ALA A 21 25.29 2.24 18.16
C ALA A 21 24.82 2.68 16.78
N PHE A 22 23.51 2.56 16.51
CA PHE A 22 22.90 3.28 15.40
C PHE A 22 22.17 4.48 15.99
N LEU A 23 22.66 5.63 15.54
CA LEU A 23 22.37 6.98 16.00
C LEU A 23 20.90 7.36 15.84
N SER A 24 20.43 8.08 16.86
CA SER A 24 19.34 9.04 16.77
C SER A 24 19.65 10.18 15.78
N GLY A 25 18.61 10.68 15.11
CA GLY A 25 18.62 11.84 14.20
C GLY A 25 18.40 11.35 12.76
N ILE A 26 17.40 11.78 12.00
CA ILE A 26 16.91 13.13 11.64
C ILE A 26 15.46 12.89 11.10
N PHE A 27 14.38 13.65 11.31
CA PHE A 27 14.14 15.10 11.19
C PHE A 27 12.95 15.53 12.07
N ALA A 28 13.19 16.55 12.89
CA ALA A 28 12.16 17.51 13.27
C ALA A 28 11.92 18.44 12.07
N GLY A 29 10.78 18.26 11.41
CA GLY A 29 10.20 19.16 10.43
C GLY A 29 8.71 18.94 10.46
N ALA A 30 7.97 19.88 11.05
CA ALA A 30 6.51 19.86 11.12
C ALA A 30 5.94 19.77 9.69
N GLY A 31 5.55 18.56 9.27
CA GLY A 31 5.11 18.25 7.91
C GLY A 31 5.39 16.80 7.46
N ALA A 32 6.35 16.10 8.09
CA ALA A 32 6.79 14.76 7.67
C ALA A 32 6.25 13.58 8.51
N SER A 33 5.34 13.82 9.45
CA SER A 33 4.82 12.77 10.36
C SER A 33 3.81 11.82 9.73
N GLN A 34 3.36 12.06 8.49
CA GLN A 34 2.41 11.19 7.80
C GLN A 34 3.08 10.17 6.86
N LEU A 35 4.32 10.40 6.41
CA LEU A 35 5.01 9.48 5.49
C LEU A 35 5.67 8.31 6.24
N SER A 36 6.11 8.51 7.48
CA SER A 36 6.81 7.49 8.27
C SER A 36 5.90 6.36 8.76
N THR A 37 4.60 6.60 8.93
CA THR A 37 3.65 5.59 9.41
C THR A 37 3.41 4.48 8.37
N TRP A 38 3.42 4.79 7.08
CA TRP A 38 3.14 3.81 6.02
C TRP A 38 4.33 2.90 5.69
N VAL A 39 5.57 3.42 5.76
CA VAL A 39 6.79 2.59 5.57
C VAL A 39 6.96 1.54 6.68
N GLY A 40 6.48 1.85 7.90
CA GLY A 40 6.43 0.89 9.00
C GLY A 40 5.48 -0.30 8.74
N ILE A 41 4.37 -0.07 8.04
CA ILE A 41 3.39 -1.13 7.73
C ILE A 41 3.96 -2.09 6.66
N VAL A 42 4.62 -1.57 5.62
CA VAL A 42 5.18 -2.40 4.54
C VAL A 42 6.36 -3.28 5.01
N SER A 43 7.21 -2.74 5.89
CA SER A 43 8.35 -3.49 6.44
C SER A 43 7.94 -4.64 7.38
N ALA A 44 6.82 -4.51 8.09
CA ALA A 44 6.26 -5.58 8.90
C ALA A 44 5.76 -6.77 8.07
N ILE A 45 5.27 -6.51 6.84
CA ILE A 45 4.77 -7.56 5.93
C ILE A 45 5.91 -8.45 5.43
N ILE A 46 7.06 -7.86 5.10
CA ILE A 46 8.21 -8.62 4.55
C ILE A 46 8.92 -9.42 5.66
N GLY A 47 9.03 -8.87 6.88
CA GLY A 47 9.63 -9.55 8.02
C GLY A 47 8.85 -10.79 8.50
N GLY A 48 7.53 -10.82 8.28
CA GLY A 48 6.66 -11.95 8.66
C GLY A 48 6.77 -13.18 7.77
N PHE A 49 7.30 -13.06 6.55
CA PHE A 49 7.29 -14.14 5.56
C PHE A 49 8.26 -15.29 5.88
N LEU A 50 9.33 -15.04 6.64
CA LEU A 50 10.29 -16.07 7.05
C LEU A 50 9.79 -16.92 8.25
N ALA A 51 8.73 -16.51 8.93
CA ALA A 51 8.08 -17.29 9.99
C ALA A 51 6.99 -18.27 9.47
N LEU A 52 6.68 -18.22 8.16
CA LEU A 52 5.48 -18.80 7.56
C LEU A 52 5.57 -20.32 7.26
N GLU A 53 6.77 -20.91 7.19
CA GLU A 53 6.92 -22.35 6.91
C GLU A 53 6.41 -23.25 8.05
N THR A 54 6.28 -22.72 9.27
CA THR A 54 5.74 -23.46 10.43
C THR A 54 4.21 -23.50 10.48
N TYR A 55 3.51 -22.74 9.62
CA TYR A 55 2.08 -22.37 9.79
C TYR A 55 1.07 -23.23 9.01
N ARG A 56 1.50 -24.27 8.29
CA ARG A 56 0.60 -25.13 7.48
C ARG A 56 -0.35 -26.04 8.28
N LYS A 57 -0.29 -26.02 9.62
CA LYS A 57 -1.24 -26.75 10.49
C LYS A 57 -2.39 -25.86 11.03
N ASP A 58 -2.36 -24.55 10.83
CA ASP A 58 -3.35 -23.58 11.34
C ASP A 58 -4.27 -23.02 10.22
N VAL A 59 -4.48 -23.78 9.14
CA VAL A 59 -5.18 -23.34 7.92
C VAL A 59 -6.63 -22.87 8.20
N ALA A 60 -7.30 -23.44 9.21
CA ALA A 60 -8.63 -22.99 9.63
C ALA A 60 -8.64 -21.58 10.26
N LYS A 61 -7.54 -21.15 10.90
CA LYS A 61 -7.41 -19.77 11.43
C LYS A 61 -7.01 -18.75 10.37
N SER A 62 -6.31 -19.18 9.32
CA SER A 62 -5.83 -18.27 8.27
C SER A 62 -6.96 -17.61 7.47
N VAL A 63 -8.09 -18.32 7.30
CA VAL A 63 -9.27 -17.78 6.61
C VAL A 63 -9.85 -16.60 7.40
N ASP A 64 -10.03 -16.75 8.71
CA ASP A 64 -10.54 -15.69 9.58
C ASP A 64 -9.62 -14.46 9.60
N GLN A 65 -8.29 -14.66 9.62
CA GLN A 65 -7.33 -13.57 9.65
C GLN A 65 -7.35 -12.73 8.35
N SER A 66 -7.53 -13.37 7.19
CA SER A 66 -7.57 -12.66 5.90
C SER A 66 -8.81 -11.77 5.74
N VAL A 67 -9.93 -12.21 6.32
CA VAL A 67 -11.17 -11.45 6.37
C VAL A 67 -11.03 -10.25 7.31
N GLU A 68 -10.43 -10.46 8.50
CA GLU A 68 -10.14 -9.39 9.46
C GLU A 68 -9.25 -8.30 8.84
N GLN A 69 -8.16 -8.69 8.17
CA GLN A 69 -7.28 -7.74 7.47
C GLN A 69 -8.00 -6.97 6.37
N THR A 70 -8.94 -7.61 5.68
CA THR A 70 -9.76 -6.94 4.66
C THR A 70 -10.66 -5.88 5.30
N PHE A 71 -11.29 -6.19 6.43
CA PHE A 71 -12.10 -5.21 7.17
C PHE A 71 -11.26 -4.07 7.74
N GLU A 72 -10.02 -4.34 8.21
CA GLU A 72 -9.09 -3.29 8.62
C GLU A 72 -8.77 -2.35 7.45
N MET A 73 -8.57 -2.87 6.24
CA MET A 73 -8.39 -2.05 5.04
C MET A 73 -9.64 -1.23 4.70
N VAL A 74 -10.84 -1.79 4.85
CA VAL A 74 -12.11 -1.07 4.67
C VAL A 74 -12.25 0.05 5.71
N ASP A 75 -11.85 -0.19 6.96
CA ASP A 75 -11.88 0.82 8.01
C ASP A 75 -10.89 1.96 7.72
N LYS A 76 -9.66 1.62 7.31
CA LYS A 76 -8.68 2.62 6.83
C LYS A 76 -9.20 3.41 5.64
N PHE A 77 -9.94 2.77 4.73
CA PHE A 77 -10.54 3.45 3.58
C PHE A 77 -11.54 4.53 4.02
N LYS A 78 -12.33 4.21 5.05
CA LYS A 78 -13.34 5.10 5.63
C LYS A 78 -12.78 6.07 6.67
N GLY A 79 -11.51 5.90 7.05
CA GLY A 79 -10.82 6.75 8.02
C GLY A 79 -10.80 8.23 7.59
N PRO A 80 -10.66 9.17 8.53
CA PRO A 80 -10.80 10.61 8.27
C PRO A 80 -9.80 11.14 7.25
N THR A 81 -8.58 10.60 7.23
CA THR A 81 -7.54 11.03 6.28
C THR A 81 -7.87 10.61 4.85
N LEU A 82 -8.16 9.32 4.63
CA LEU A 82 -8.42 8.84 3.28
C LEU A 82 -9.79 9.24 2.77
N SER A 83 -10.82 9.27 3.63
CA SER A 83 -12.16 9.70 3.24
C SER A 83 -12.18 11.14 2.72
N ALA A 84 -11.36 12.04 3.29
CA ALA A 84 -11.23 13.41 2.79
C ALA A 84 -10.57 13.47 1.41
N ALA A 85 -9.46 12.76 1.21
CA ALA A 85 -8.79 12.66 -0.09
C ALA A 85 -9.69 11.99 -1.14
N HIS A 86 -10.42 10.94 -0.74
CA HIS A 86 -11.38 10.24 -1.57
C HIS A 86 -12.55 11.13 -1.96
N ALA A 87 -13.13 11.92 -1.04
CA ALA A 87 -14.20 12.87 -1.37
C ALA A 87 -13.74 13.94 -2.38
N ARG A 88 -12.52 14.47 -2.22
CA ARG A 88 -11.95 15.44 -3.17
C ARG A 88 -11.69 14.78 -4.52
N THR A 89 -11.09 13.59 -4.54
CA THR A 89 -10.84 12.84 -5.78
C THR A 89 -12.14 12.46 -6.48
N LEU A 90 -13.17 12.07 -5.72
CA LEU A 90 -14.50 11.78 -6.25
C LEU A 90 -15.09 13.01 -6.95
N SER A 91 -14.94 14.20 -6.37
CA SER A 91 -15.40 15.45 -7.00
C SER A 91 -14.76 15.70 -8.37
N TYR A 92 -13.48 15.36 -8.53
CA TYR A 92 -12.79 15.42 -9.83
C TYR A 92 -13.35 14.39 -10.82
N VAL A 93 -13.52 13.14 -10.37
CA VAL A 93 -14.06 12.06 -11.19
C VAL A 93 -15.49 12.38 -11.65
N GLU A 94 -16.34 12.86 -10.76
CA GLU A 94 -17.70 13.30 -11.08
C GLU A 94 -17.69 14.47 -12.07
N ALA A 95 -16.88 15.49 -11.80
CA ALA A 95 -16.74 16.64 -12.68
C ALA A 95 -16.37 16.21 -14.11
N LYS A 96 -15.40 15.31 -14.26
CA LYS A 96 -15.01 14.74 -15.57
C LYS A 96 -16.07 13.84 -16.19
N ARG A 97 -16.83 13.07 -15.40
CA ARG A 97 -17.92 12.22 -15.91
C ARG A 97 -19.13 13.01 -16.38
N PHE A 98 -19.46 14.09 -15.68
CA PHE A 98 -20.61 14.94 -15.98
C PHE A 98 -20.27 16.19 -16.81
N CYS A 99 -18.99 16.36 -17.14
CA CYS A 99 -18.46 17.52 -17.86
C CYS A 99 -18.85 18.86 -17.21
N ASP A 100 -18.79 18.93 -15.86
CA ASP A 100 -19.08 20.15 -15.10
C ASP A 100 -17.93 20.49 -14.14
N ALA A 101 -17.06 21.41 -14.55
CA ALA A 101 -15.89 21.83 -13.78
C ALA A 101 -16.25 22.48 -12.43
N ARG A 102 -17.49 22.93 -12.24
CA ARG A 102 -17.95 23.51 -10.95
C ARG A 102 -18.03 22.47 -9.84
N MET A 103 -18.05 21.19 -10.19
CA MET A 103 -18.06 20.08 -9.24
C MET A 103 -16.68 19.82 -8.62
N ILE A 104 -15.59 20.30 -9.24
CA ILE A 104 -14.24 20.07 -8.71
C ILE A 104 -14.08 20.79 -7.36
N SER A 105 -13.68 20.03 -6.34
CA SER A 105 -13.30 20.61 -5.05
C SER A 105 -12.13 21.58 -5.21
N ARG A 106 -12.26 22.78 -4.61
CA ARG A 106 -11.21 23.81 -4.62
C ARG A 106 -9.94 23.39 -3.89
N ASP A 107 -10.06 22.44 -2.96
CA ASP A 107 -8.97 21.96 -2.12
C ASP A 107 -8.36 20.66 -2.67
N LEU A 108 -8.77 20.23 -3.87
CA LEU A 108 -8.20 19.06 -4.53
C LEU A 108 -6.72 19.29 -4.82
N THR A 109 -5.89 18.34 -4.43
CA THR A 109 -4.46 18.32 -4.75
C THR A 109 -4.10 17.05 -5.50
N ASP A 110 -3.00 17.09 -6.26
CA ASP A 110 -2.42 15.90 -6.90
C ASP A 110 -2.14 14.79 -5.88
N LEU A 111 -1.73 15.17 -4.66
CA LEU A 111 -1.49 14.24 -3.57
C LEU A 111 -2.76 13.48 -3.18
N ASP A 112 -3.95 14.07 -3.25
CA ASP A 112 -5.20 13.38 -2.96
C ASP A 112 -5.46 12.25 -3.95
N ILE A 113 -5.28 12.55 -5.24
CA ILE A 113 -5.47 11.57 -6.34
C ILE A 113 -4.46 10.44 -6.19
N ILE A 114 -3.18 10.76 -5.97
CA ILE A 114 -2.13 9.77 -5.74
C ILE A 114 -2.44 8.91 -4.52
N THR A 115 -2.86 9.53 -3.41
CA THR A 115 -3.16 8.80 -2.16
C THR A 115 -4.30 7.81 -2.36
N VAL A 116 -5.34 8.19 -3.13
CA VAL A 116 -6.44 7.28 -3.47
C VAL A 116 -5.93 6.13 -4.34
N ILE A 117 -5.14 6.39 -5.37
CA ILE A 117 -4.59 5.34 -6.25
C ILE A 117 -3.67 4.39 -5.46
N ASP A 118 -2.75 4.93 -4.66
CA ASP A 118 -1.83 4.17 -3.81
C ASP A 118 -2.58 3.25 -2.84
N PHE A 119 -3.73 3.69 -2.29
CA PHE A 119 -4.56 2.85 -1.45
C PHE A 119 -5.08 1.62 -2.21
N PHE A 120 -5.58 1.79 -3.44
CA PHE A 120 -6.06 0.66 -4.24
C PHE A 120 -4.92 -0.29 -4.65
N ASP A 121 -3.73 0.25 -4.94
CA ASP A 121 -2.54 -0.55 -5.21
C ASP A 121 -2.16 -1.40 -3.99
N LEU A 122 -2.17 -0.81 -2.79
CA LEU A 122 -1.93 -1.53 -1.54
C LEU A 122 -3.00 -2.59 -1.27
N ALA A 123 -4.29 -2.25 -1.43
CA ALA A 123 -5.39 -3.19 -1.23
C ALA A 123 -5.30 -4.38 -2.20
N TYR A 124 -4.93 -4.14 -3.46
CA TYR A 124 -4.78 -5.20 -4.44
C TYR A 124 -3.55 -6.06 -4.16
N ALA A 125 -2.42 -5.46 -3.77
CA ALA A 125 -1.24 -6.19 -3.35
C ALA A 125 -1.52 -7.09 -2.13
N CYS A 126 -2.36 -6.64 -1.18
CA CYS A 126 -2.80 -7.47 -0.06
C CYS A 126 -3.57 -8.72 -0.52
N VAL A 127 -4.47 -8.56 -1.50
CA VAL A 127 -5.22 -9.68 -2.09
C VAL A 127 -4.31 -10.61 -2.89
N ASP A 128 -3.37 -10.06 -3.67
CA ASP A 128 -2.44 -10.83 -4.48
C ASP A 128 -1.48 -11.66 -3.62
N ALA A 129 -1.04 -11.11 -2.50
CA ALA A 129 -0.22 -11.80 -1.51
C ALA A 129 -0.98 -12.85 -0.67
N GLY A 130 -2.30 -13.00 -0.86
CA GLY A 130 -3.15 -13.89 -0.07
C GLY A 130 -3.31 -13.47 1.39
N LEU A 131 -3.08 -12.19 1.70
CA LEU A 131 -3.22 -11.60 3.03
C LEU A 131 -4.64 -11.09 3.27
N CYS A 132 -5.29 -10.54 2.25
CA CYS A 132 -6.68 -10.12 2.28
C CYS A 132 -7.59 -11.14 1.58
N ASP A 133 -8.79 -11.35 2.11
CA ASP A 133 -9.83 -12.13 1.45
C ASP A 133 -10.26 -11.47 0.13
N ARG A 134 -10.07 -12.20 -0.97
CA ARG A 134 -10.31 -11.68 -2.33
C ARG A 134 -11.78 -11.33 -2.54
N GLU A 135 -12.70 -12.20 -2.12
CA GLU A 135 -14.13 -12.02 -2.40
C GLU A 135 -14.65 -10.76 -1.70
N THR A 136 -14.35 -10.63 -0.41
CA THR A 136 -14.71 -9.47 0.40
C THR A 136 -14.05 -8.19 -0.14
N ALA A 137 -12.76 -8.22 -0.46
CA ALA A 137 -12.06 -7.04 -0.99
C ALA A 137 -12.67 -6.56 -2.31
N PHE A 138 -12.96 -7.47 -3.25
CA PHE A 138 -13.61 -7.11 -4.50
C PHE A 138 -15.04 -6.60 -4.29
N GLN A 139 -15.80 -7.19 -3.36
CA GLN A 139 -17.14 -6.72 -3.04
C GLN A 139 -17.14 -5.26 -2.55
N PHE A 140 -16.17 -4.87 -1.73
CA PHE A 140 -16.07 -3.50 -1.21
C PHE A 140 -15.44 -2.52 -2.20
N PHE A 141 -14.32 -2.90 -2.83
CA PHE A 141 -13.50 -1.94 -3.58
C PHE A 141 -13.84 -1.86 -5.08
N ALA A 142 -14.38 -2.92 -5.69
CA ALA A 142 -14.69 -2.90 -7.12
C ALA A 142 -15.68 -1.80 -7.53
N PRO A 143 -16.76 -1.47 -6.78
CA PRO A 143 -17.66 -0.38 -7.14
C PRO A 143 -16.95 0.98 -7.26
N TYR A 144 -16.06 1.28 -6.30
CA TYR A 144 -15.27 2.51 -6.33
C TYR A 144 -14.25 2.47 -7.46
N ALA A 145 -13.52 1.37 -7.62
CA ALA A 145 -12.52 1.22 -8.66
C ALA A 145 -13.12 1.35 -10.07
N ASN A 146 -14.26 0.70 -10.33
CA ASN A 146 -14.99 0.82 -11.59
C ASN A 146 -15.45 2.25 -11.87
N PHE A 147 -15.79 3.01 -10.82
CA PHE A 147 -16.18 4.41 -10.97
C PHE A 147 -14.99 5.32 -11.28
N HIS A 148 -13.86 5.12 -10.60
CA HIS A 148 -12.68 5.98 -10.70
C HIS A 148 -11.79 5.68 -11.91
N TRP A 149 -11.56 4.40 -12.23
CA TRP A 149 -10.57 3.96 -13.21
C TRP A 149 -10.69 4.60 -14.60
N PRO A 150 -11.89 4.75 -15.20
CA PRO A 150 -12.03 5.37 -16.53
C PRO A 150 -11.55 6.81 -16.62
N ILE A 151 -11.53 7.53 -15.49
CA ILE A 151 -11.07 8.92 -15.43
C ILE A 151 -9.61 8.99 -14.97
N LEU A 152 -9.24 8.19 -13.96
CA LEU A 152 -7.91 8.25 -13.37
C LEU A 152 -6.84 7.52 -14.19
N ASN A 153 -7.19 6.68 -15.17
CA ASN A 153 -6.21 5.96 -15.99
C ASN A 153 -5.27 6.90 -16.77
N SER A 154 -5.76 8.02 -17.29
CA SER A 154 -4.94 8.99 -18.02
C SER A 154 -3.96 9.69 -17.10
N ILE A 155 -4.35 9.93 -15.85
CA ILE A 155 -3.47 10.46 -14.81
C ILE A 155 -2.39 9.44 -14.49
N VAL A 156 -2.75 8.17 -14.30
CA VAL A 156 -1.78 7.08 -14.08
C VAL A 156 -0.76 7.01 -15.21
N ASP A 157 -1.21 7.10 -16.47
CA ASP A 157 -0.34 7.08 -17.64
C ASP A 157 0.59 8.31 -17.70
N GLU A 158 0.10 9.50 -17.35
CA GLU A 158 0.89 10.73 -17.26
C GLU A 158 1.99 10.60 -16.19
N TYR A 159 1.66 10.13 -14.99
CA TYR A 159 2.63 9.93 -13.90
C TYR A 159 3.70 8.90 -14.25
N LYS A 160 3.33 7.84 -14.98
CA LYS A 160 4.28 6.83 -15.48
C LYS A 160 5.20 7.35 -16.57
N ALA A 161 4.71 8.27 -17.40
CA ALA A 161 5.50 8.89 -18.47
C ALA A 161 6.42 10.01 -17.96
N ALA A 162 6.12 10.62 -16.82
CA ALA A 162 6.85 11.75 -16.26
C ALA A 162 8.22 11.32 -15.66
N PRO A 163 9.37 11.76 -16.23
CA PRO A 163 10.71 11.29 -15.80
C PRO A 163 11.12 11.70 -14.38
N GLN A 164 10.44 12.69 -13.80
CA GLN A 164 10.74 13.25 -12.48
C GLN A 164 9.63 13.00 -11.45
N SER A 165 8.61 12.21 -11.78
CA SER A 165 7.59 11.90 -10.79
C SER A 165 8.19 10.96 -9.73
N LEU A 166 7.85 11.15 -8.46
CA LEU A 166 8.20 10.21 -7.38
C LEU A 166 7.49 8.85 -7.54
N ARG A 167 6.67 8.70 -8.59
CA ARG A 167 5.76 7.57 -8.85
C ARG A 167 5.94 7.03 -10.28
N THR A 168 7.18 6.90 -10.75
CA THR A 168 7.52 6.16 -11.98
C THR A 168 7.45 4.62 -11.78
N ASP A 169 6.86 4.14 -10.68
CA ASP A 169 6.73 2.72 -10.42
C ASP A 169 5.81 2.09 -11.48
N ALA A 170 6.27 1.00 -12.10
CA ALA A 170 5.49 0.24 -13.08
C ALA A 170 4.15 -0.24 -12.50
N ASN A 171 4.10 -0.43 -11.17
CA ASN A 171 2.94 -0.91 -10.44
C ASN A 171 1.94 0.18 -10.05
N PHE A 172 2.25 1.46 -10.26
CA PHE A 172 1.31 2.54 -9.94
C PHE A 172 0.00 2.39 -10.72
N GLY A 173 -1.14 2.44 -10.01
CA GLY A 173 -2.47 2.23 -10.56
C GLY A 173 -2.83 0.80 -10.97
N VAL A 174 -1.96 -0.19 -10.75
CA VAL A 174 -2.26 -1.60 -11.06
C VAL A 174 -3.41 -2.12 -10.22
N GLY A 175 -3.48 -1.76 -8.93
CA GLY A 175 -4.55 -2.21 -8.05
C GLY A 175 -5.87 -1.52 -8.34
N LEU A 176 -5.85 -0.22 -8.65
CA LEU A 176 -7.06 0.48 -9.09
C LEU A 176 -7.63 -0.16 -10.36
N ARG A 177 -6.77 -0.48 -11.34
CA ARG A 177 -7.16 -1.24 -12.54
C ARG A 177 -7.65 -2.64 -12.20
N GLY A 178 -6.96 -3.32 -11.29
CA GLY A 178 -7.22 -4.71 -10.91
C GLY A 178 -8.59 -4.91 -10.28
N PHE A 179 -9.06 -3.95 -9.47
CA PHE A 179 -10.41 -3.96 -8.92
C PHE A 179 -11.49 -3.48 -9.91
N ALA A 180 -11.12 -2.68 -10.92
CA ALA A 180 -12.03 -2.12 -11.90
C ALA A 180 -12.42 -3.10 -13.03
N ALA A 181 -12.60 -4.40 -12.74
CA ALA A 181 -12.71 -5.49 -13.71
C ALA A 181 -13.83 -5.34 -14.78
N ALA A 182 -14.77 -4.40 -14.62
CA ALA A 182 -15.77 -4.05 -15.62
C ALA A 182 -16.02 -2.52 -15.58
N PRO A 183 -15.06 -1.71 -16.06
CA PRO A 183 -15.18 -0.27 -15.95
C PRO A 183 -16.29 0.21 -16.88
N VAL A 184 -17.22 0.99 -16.35
CA VAL A 184 -18.21 1.69 -17.17
C VAL A 184 -17.49 2.86 -17.84
N GLU A 185 -17.30 2.77 -19.16
CA GLU A 185 -16.68 3.83 -19.95
C GLU A 185 -17.33 5.18 -19.63
N ALA A 186 -16.49 6.17 -19.33
CA ALA A 186 -16.95 7.53 -19.19
C ALA A 186 -17.08 8.15 -20.59
N ALA A 187 -18.18 8.85 -20.84
CA ALA A 187 -18.31 9.63 -22.07
C ALA A 187 -17.20 10.70 -22.10
N ALA A 188 -16.54 10.87 -23.25
CA ALA A 188 -15.53 11.90 -23.41
C ALA A 188 -16.17 13.29 -23.34
N CYS A 189 -15.62 14.18 -22.51
CA CYS A 189 -15.98 15.60 -22.58
C CYS A 189 -15.39 16.22 -23.84
N ASP A 190 -16.10 17.15 -24.44
CA ASP A 190 -15.79 17.84 -25.70
C ASP A 190 -14.69 18.92 -25.58
N GLY A 191 -13.82 18.80 -24.57
CA GLY A 191 -12.61 19.62 -24.43
C GLY A 191 -12.77 20.97 -23.75
N ASN A 192 -13.98 21.36 -23.33
CA ASN A 192 -14.22 22.55 -22.50
C ASN A 192 -14.35 22.19 -21.02
N PHE A 193 -13.32 21.54 -20.47
CA PHE A 193 -13.19 21.24 -19.04
C PHE A 193 -11.81 21.64 -18.52
#